data_AF-A0A960TFH6-F1
#
_entry.id   AF-A0A960TFH6-F1
#
_cell.length_a   1.000
_cell.length_b   1.000
_cell.length_c   1.000
_cell.angle_alpha   90.00
_cell.angle_beta   90.00
_cell.angle_gamma   90.00
#
_symmetry.space_group_name_H-M   'P 1'
#
loop_
_entity.id
_entity.type
_entity.pdbx_description
1 polymer ?
#
loop_
_entity_poly.entity_id
_entity_poly.type
_entity_poly.pdbx_seq_one_letter_code
_entity_poly.pdbx_strand_id
1 'polypeptide(L)'
;MKSILYYFLILTFLSSCGVSDPGNPKVKMFTPLTTAILSSTAPQTQEVVVEPVKGITITKTSSYGEIMEGVQPISYDIVLISEPGSAVNVSVEFDPAQLIVNGYSTSPYSISFDSTNWNVVQSITIYGVFDNVYEGNHTSTYKIKVLSDDSGFTGTNTYTANLTDNEGSKLLSNFISGSQAGFNTTTTASLGTTVDISKSFAYCNFKLNSSNVNYPATCQLKSTGTDIELFAGTNTGAGSNVDWYVASFSKGAFVQRGSTTLGIGTNSQEVTLSTAIDLSRTFLILYSRTSTSSVQNKDEERTVMGKFTSSNTIQFSRNQSTTLAVDVEWQAVQLDGAKVISGTKEIADGESSASISISPINQAHSFLIFSSKAGAGIGGIEREYYFTGSVTSSTSLQFKREGNQGKAEISYYAIEMVDGASVQSGSFVIPSANTSKTVDISTVDTGKTMIILSNSIANTDAASQDSGTFYAKFLNSTQIEFARNNAESNTGTLNWFTINFQ
;
A
#
# COMPACT_ATOMS: atom_id res chain seq x y z
N MET A 1 24.42 -9.47 54.32
CA MET A 1 23.11 -9.27 54.97
C MET A 1 22.05 -9.37 53.88
N LYS A 2 21.31 -10.51 53.81
CA LYS A 2 20.14 -10.83 52.94
C LYS A 2 20.38 -10.75 51.41
N SER A 3 19.95 -11.67 50.54
CA SER A 3 18.92 -12.70 50.65
C SER A 3 19.24 -13.91 49.78
N ILE A 4 18.96 -15.08 50.33
CA ILE A 4 18.91 -16.39 49.70
C ILE A 4 17.69 -16.43 48.78
N LEU A 5 17.83 -16.95 47.55
CA LEU A 5 16.70 -17.38 46.73
C LEU A 5 16.86 -18.87 46.40
N TYR A 6 16.01 -19.68 47.03
CA TYR A 6 15.88 -21.12 46.79
C TYR A 6 15.32 -21.35 45.38
N TYR A 7 16.04 -22.07 44.52
CA TYR A 7 15.44 -22.75 43.37
C TYR A 7 15.17 -24.20 43.75
N PHE A 8 13.88 -24.55 43.81
CA PHE A 8 13.39 -25.92 43.89
C PHE A 8 13.67 -26.60 42.54
N LEU A 9 14.57 -27.58 42.48
CA LEU A 9 14.63 -28.52 41.36
C LEU A 9 14.04 -29.85 41.82
N ILE A 10 12.92 -30.21 41.21
CA ILE A 10 12.23 -31.49 41.39
C ILE A 10 13.15 -32.60 40.86
N LEU A 11 13.69 -33.41 41.77
CA LEU A 11 14.27 -34.71 41.45
C LEU A 11 13.12 -35.74 41.45
N THR A 12 12.64 -36.13 40.28
CA THR A 12 11.84 -37.35 40.12
C THR A 12 12.29 -38.14 38.89
N PHE A 13 12.80 -39.34 39.19
CA PHE A 13 12.94 -40.54 38.36
C PHE A 13 13.90 -40.55 37.15
N LEU A 14 15.08 -41.14 37.38
CA LEU A 14 15.75 -42.00 36.40
C LEU A 14 15.34 -43.45 36.69
N SER A 15 14.43 -43.98 35.88
CA SER A 15 14.24 -45.42 35.70
C SER A 15 13.75 -45.64 34.28
N SER A 16 14.51 -46.42 33.52
CA SER A 16 14.18 -47.02 32.22
C SER A 16 13.80 -46.09 31.07
N CYS A 17 14.78 -45.72 30.24
CA CYS A 17 14.77 -46.11 28.82
C CYS A 17 16.16 -45.85 28.22
N GLY A 18 16.85 -46.91 27.81
CA GLY A 18 18.00 -46.77 26.93
C GLY A 18 17.48 -46.47 25.53
N VAL A 19 17.81 -45.30 24.99
CA VAL A 19 17.79 -45.07 23.55
C VAL A 19 19.08 -44.35 23.21
N SER A 20 20.00 -45.08 22.59
CA SER A 20 21.14 -44.53 21.88
C SER A 20 20.65 -43.85 20.60
N ASP A 21 20.79 -42.53 20.50
CA ASP A 21 20.75 -41.82 19.22
C ASP A 21 22.21 -41.59 18.75
N PRO A 22 22.69 -42.18 17.64
CA PRO A 22 24.06 -42.03 17.18
C PRO A 22 24.37 -40.69 16.47
N GLY A 23 23.46 -39.71 16.47
CA GLY A 23 23.56 -38.54 15.58
C GLY A 23 23.96 -37.18 16.17
N ASN A 24 24.08 -37.00 17.50
CA ASN A 24 24.27 -35.66 18.10
C ASN A 24 25.63 -35.50 18.82
N PRO A 25 26.59 -34.71 18.29
CA PRO A 25 27.94 -34.60 18.87
C PRO A 25 28.05 -33.66 20.09
N LYS A 26 26.96 -33.22 20.72
CA LYS A 26 27.00 -32.24 21.83
C LYS A 26 26.73 -32.77 23.24
N VAL A 27 26.78 -34.08 23.48
CA VAL A 27 26.80 -34.62 24.85
C VAL A 27 28.12 -35.32 25.11
N LYS A 28 29.07 -34.61 25.76
CA LYS A 28 30.21 -35.27 26.40
C LYS A 28 29.67 -36.07 27.58
N MET A 29 29.44 -37.37 27.38
CA MET A 29 29.28 -38.30 28.51
C MET A 29 30.60 -38.35 29.29
N PHE A 30 30.52 -38.09 30.59
CA PHE A 30 31.66 -38.22 31.48
C PHE A 30 32.16 -39.66 31.47
N THR A 31 33.47 -39.83 31.31
CA THR A 31 34.18 -41.11 31.52
C THR A 31 33.95 -41.60 32.95
N PRO A 32 33.70 -42.91 33.18
CA PRO A 32 33.51 -43.41 34.53
C PRO A 32 34.83 -43.31 35.31
N LEU A 33 34.75 -42.71 36.50
CA LEU A 33 35.87 -42.55 37.42
C LEU A 33 36.31 -43.94 37.91
N THR A 34 37.53 -44.35 37.55
CA THR A 34 38.19 -45.53 38.11
C THR A 34 38.33 -45.38 39.63
N THR A 35 38.00 -46.48 40.31
CA THR A 35 37.98 -46.73 41.75
C THR A 35 38.87 -45.81 42.60
N ALA A 36 38.27 -44.81 43.25
CA ALA A 36 38.84 -44.13 44.40
C ALA A 36 38.13 -44.62 45.67
N ILE A 37 38.88 -45.25 46.55
CA ILE A 37 38.43 -45.68 47.89
C ILE A 37 38.11 -44.41 48.68
N LEU A 38 36.82 -44.18 48.98
CA LEU A 38 36.37 -43.09 49.84
C LEU A 38 36.54 -43.51 51.32
N SER A 39 37.65 -43.08 51.95
CA SER A 39 37.74 -43.01 53.41
C SER A 39 37.50 -41.56 53.85
N SER A 40 36.25 -41.11 53.79
CA SER A 40 35.83 -39.82 54.35
C SER A 40 34.32 -39.80 54.50
N THR A 41 33.83 -39.64 55.73
CA THR A 41 32.40 -39.50 56.09
C THR A 41 31.91 -38.06 56.12
N ALA A 42 32.68 -37.10 55.57
CA ALA A 42 32.22 -35.72 55.45
C ALA A 42 31.39 -35.56 54.15
N PRO A 43 30.21 -34.91 54.20
CA PRO A 43 29.48 -34.58 52.99
C PRO A 43 30.33 -33.63 52.14
N GLN A 44 30.67 -34.06 50.93
CA GLN A 44 31.32 -33.21 49.92
C GLN A 44 30.21 -32.52 49.13
N THR A 45 30.03 -31.22 49.34
CA THR A 45 29.21 -30.39 48.45
C THR A 45 30.01 -30.12 47.18
N GLN A 46 29.63 -30.76 46.06
CA GLN A 46 30.18 -30.43 44.75
C GLN A 46 29.36 -29.26 44.18
N GLU A 47 29.96 -28.08 44.13
CA GLU A 47 29.36 -26.90 43.53
C GLU A 47 29.41 -27.06 42.00
N VAL A 48 28.26 -27.32 41.38
CA VAL A 48 28.15 -27.33 39.91
C VAL A 48 28.06 -25.87 39.47
N VAL A 49 29.18 -25.30 39.05
CA VAL A 49 29.20 -23.97 38.42
C VAL A 49 28.62 -24.11 37.02
N VAL A 50 27.36 -23.72 36.84
CA VAL A 50 26.79 -23.49 35.52
C VAL A 50 27.19 -22.07 35.13
N GLU A 51 28.21 -21.95 34.28
CA GLU A 51 28.57 -20.65 33.72
C GLU A 51 27.38 -20.08 32.93
N PRO A 52 27.01 -18.80 33.11
CA PRO A 52 25.95 -18.19 32.33
C PRO A 52 26.31 -18.26 30.84
N VAL A 53 25.32 -18.58 30.00
CA VAL A 53 25.50 -18.58 28.54
C VAL A 53 25.76 -17.15 28.10
N LYS A 54 26.99 -16.85 27.67
CA LYS A 54 27.34 -15.58 27.05
C LYS A 54 26.78 -15.50 25.64
N GLY A 55 26.36 -14.30 25.23
CA GLY A 55 25.85 -14.11 23.89
C GLY A 55 25.21 -12.75 23.64
N ILE A 56 24.76 -12.58 22.40
CA ILE A 56 24.14 -11.36 21.90
C ILE A 56 22.84 -11.73 21.19
N THR A 57 21.82 -10.90 21.37
CA THR A 57 20.57 -10.97 20.62
C THR A 57 20.57 -9.84 19.60
N ILE A 58 20.34 -10.16 18.33
CA ILE A 58 20.14 -9.20 17.23
C ILE A 58 18.78 -9.50 16.62
N THR A 59 17.81 -8.61 16.83
CA THR A 59 16.43 -8.80 16.38
C THR A 59 16.08 -7.73 15.36
N LYS A 60 15.72 -8.12 14.13
CA LYS A 60 15.15 -7.18 13.16
C LYS A 60 13.78 -6.71 13.68
N THR A 61 13.59 -5.41 13.83
CA THR A 61 12.36 -4.80 14.37
C THR A 61 11.47 -4.18 13.30
N SER A 62 12.02 -3.83 12.14
CA SER A 62 11.24 -3.35 11.00
C SER A 62 10.44 -4.50 10.36
N SER A 63 9.17 -4.26 10.05
CA SER A 63 8.28 -5.21 9.36
C SER A 63 8.54 -5.35 7.85
N TYR A 64 9.32 -4.43 7.26
CA TYR A 64 9.57 -4.38 5.82
C TYR A 64 10.78 -5.23 5.42
N GLY A 65 10.74 -5.78 4.19
CA GLY A 65 11.81 -6.59 3.60
C GLY A 65 12.86 -5.80 2.81
N GLU A 66 12.54 -4.57 2.45
CA GLU A 66 13.31 -3.73 1.51
C GLU A 66 13.57 -2.35 2.12
N ILE A 67 14.56 -1.66 1.57
CA ILE A 67 14.93 -0.28 1.89
C ILE A 67 14.51 0.59 0.72
N MET A 68 13.85 1.71 1.00
CA MET A 68 13.66 2.78 0.02
C MET A 68 14.58 3.93 0.37
N GLU A 69 15.32 4.41 -0.62
CA GLU A 69 16.31 5.48 -0.46
C GLU A 69 15.71 6.70 0.22
N GLY A 70 16.40 7.19 1.27
CA GLY A 70 15.97 8.35 2.06
C GLY A 70 14.67 8.22 2.87
N VAL A 71 13.90 7.14 2.73
CA VAL A 71 12.54 7.07 3.28
C VAL A 71 12.35 5.94 4.27
N GLN A 72 12.53 4.68 3.86
CA GLN A 72 12.15 3.52 4.67
C GLN A 72 13.39 2.73 5.06
N PRO A 73 13.82 2.76 6.35
CA PRO A 73 14.95 1.98 6.80
C PRO A 73 14.57 0.56 7.21
N ILE A 74 15.60 -0.29 7.30
CA ILE A 74 15.57 -1.52 8.10
C ILE A 74 16.13 -1.23 9.50
N SER A 75 15.48 -1.76 10.54
CA SER A 75 15.87 -1.53 11.94
C SER A 75 16.18 -2.84 12.67
N TYR A 76 17.15 -2.79 13.57
CA TYR A 76 17.50 -3.89 14.47
C TYR A 76 17.65 -3.41 15.91
N ASP A 77 17.24 -4.26 16.86
CA ASP A 77 17.53 -4.13 18.28
C ASP A 77 18.65 -5.11 18.67
N ILE A 78 19.64 -4.60 19.38
CA ILE A 78 20.84 -5.34 19.77
C ILE A 78 21.01 -5.25 21.29
N VAL A 79 21.19 -6.39 21.97
CA VAL A 79 21.39 -6.45 23.42
C VAL A 79 22.20 -7.69 23.82
N LEU A 80 23.04 -7.59 24.86
CA LEU A 80 23.75 -8.75 25.40
C LEU A 80 22.85 -9.52 26.37
N ILE A 81 22.98 -10.85 26.39
CA ILE A 81 22.20 -11.72 27.30
C ILE A 81 22.87 -11.94 28.65
N SER A 82 24.14 -11.51 28.79
CA SER A 82 24.91 -11.57 30.03
C SER A 82 25.88 -10.38 30.11
N GLU A 83 26.24 -9.99 31.34
CA GLU A 83 27.27 -8.98 31.57
C GLU A 83 28.62 -9.44 31.00
N PRO A 84 29.31 -8.60 30.20
CA PRO A 84 30.58 -8.97 29.60
C PRO A 84 31.75 -8.69 30.56
N GLY A 85 32.75 -9.57 30.57
CA GLY A 85 33.98 -9.39 31.33
C GLY A 85 34.99 -8.44 30.68
N SER A 86 34.77 -8.08 29.41
CA SER A 86 35.53 -7.08 28.64
C SER A 86 34.61 -6.45 27.61
N ALA A 87 34.92 -5.24 27.13
CA ALA A 87 34.05 -4.54 26.19
C ALA A 87 33.70 -5.39 24.96
N VAL A 88 32.43 -5.33 24.55
CA VAL A 88 31.92 -6.01 23.35
C VAL A 88 31.55 -4.93 22.33
N ASN A 89 32.30 -4.86 21.24
CA ASN A 89 32.03 -3.93 20.15
C ASN A 89 31.23 -4.62 19.06
N VAL A 90 30.09 -4.06 18.71
CA VAL A 90 29.29 -4.45 17.56
C VAL A 90 29.60 -3.50 16.42
N SER A 91 30.26 -4.01 15.38
CA SER A 91 30.66 -3.27 14.19
C SER A 91 29.72 -3.59 13.03
N VAL A 92 29.15 -2.57 12.41
CA VAL A 92 28.33 -2.65 11.22
C VAL A 92 29.16 -2.17 10.04
N GLU A 93 29.63 -3.11 9.22
CA GLU A 93 30.32 -2.83 7.96
C GLU A 93 29.29 -2.73 6.84
N PHE A 94 29.36 -1.68 6.03
CA PHE A 94 28.46 -1.43 4.90
C PHE A 94 29.20 -0.69 3.78
N ASP A 95 28.59 -0.61 2.59
CA ASP A 95 29.06 0.28 1.52
C ASP A 95 28.50 1.70 1.75
N PRO A 96 29.35 2.68 2.10
CA PRO A 96 28.90 4.05 2.37
C PRO A 96 28.41 4.81 1.14
N ALA A 97 28.66 4.29 -0.08
CA ALA A 97 28.08 4.85 -1.29
C ALA A 97 26.60 4.46 -1.49
N GLN A 98 26.10 3.48 -0.72
CA GLN A 98 24.78 2.90 -0.93
C GLN A 98 23.94 2.92 0.35
N LEU A 99 24.58 2.83 1.52
CA LEU A 99 23.90 2.71 2.81
C LEU A 99 24.37 3.76 3.81
N ILE A 100 23.46 4.15 4.70
CA ILE A 100 23.69 5.01 5.86
C ILE A 100 23.24 4.25 7.11
N VAL A 101 24.10 4.13 8.12
CA VAL A 101 23.78 3.43 9.38
C VAL A 101 23.68 4.43 10.52
N ASN A 102 22.52 4.53 11.17
CA ASN A 102 22.24 5.50 12.23
C ASN A 102 22.59 6.96 11.86
N GLY A 103 22.41 7.32 10.59
CA GLY A 103 22.76 8.65 10.06
C GLY A 103 24.25 8.83 9.70
N TYR A 104 25.09 7.80 9.87
CA TYR A 104 26.51 7.85 9.51
C TYR A 104 26.76 7.22 8.12
N SER A 105 27.49 7.94 7.28
CA SER A 105 27.97 7.50 5.96
C SER A 105 29.43 7.03 5.98
N THR A 106 29.96 6.68 7.16
CA THR A 106 31.33 6.13 7.30
C THR A 106 31.25 4.71 7.83
N SER A 107 31.95 3.79 7.15
CA SER A 107 31.98 2.37 7.47
C SER A 107 33.33 1.98 8.11
N PRO A 108 33.35 1.21 9.20
CA PRO A 108 32.17 0.68 9.91
C PRO A 108 31.55 1.67 10.91
N TYR A 109 30.26 1.49 11.19
CA TYR A 109 29.59 2.08 12.35
C TYR A 109 29.73 1.14 13.56
N SER A 110 30.11 1.63 14.73
CA SER A 110 30.36 0.79 15.90
C SER A 110 29.53 1.19 17.11
N ILE A 111 29.00 0.19 17.81
CA ILE A 111 28.34 0.28 19.12
C ILE A 111 29.18 -0.50 20.14
N SER A 112 29.31 0.01 21.37
CA SER A 112 30.01 -0.70 22.44
C SER A 112 29.06 -1.07 23.59
N PHE A 113 29.25 -2.27 24.13
CA PHE A 113 28.64 -2.76 25.34
C PHE A 113 29.71 -3.02 26.42
N ASP A 114 29.41 -2.64 27.65
CA ASP A 114 30.23 -2.85 28.85
C ASP A 114 29.35 -3.21 30.06
N SER A 115 29.94 -3.30 31.25
CA SER A 115 29.24 -3.66 32.49
C SER A 115 28.10 -2.70 32.86
N THR A 116 28.06 -1.49 32.30
CA THR A 116 27.05 -0.47 32.63
C THR A 116 25.84 -0.48 31.69
N ASN A 117 25.99 -0.99 30.47
CA ASN A 117 24.95 -0.91 29.44
C ASN A 117 24.66 -2.25 28.71
N TRP A 118 25.29 -3.36 29.10
CA TRP A 118 25.13 -4.66 28.43
C TRP A 118 23.68 -5.13 28.25
N ASN A 119 22.82 -4.81 29.22
CA ASN A 119 21.40 -5.17 29.25
C ASN A 119 20.49 -4.07 28.71
N VAL A 120 21.04 -2.98 28.17
CA VAL A 120 20.29 -1.90 27.55
C VAL A 120 20.21 -2.16 26.05
N VAL A 121 18.98 -2.22 25.52
CA VAL A 121 18.76 -2.39 24.08
C VAL A 121 19.32 -1.18 23.32
N GLN A 122 20.14 -1.44 22.32
CA GLN A 122 20.65 -0.44 21.39
C GLN A 122 20.09 -0.72 19.99
N SER A 123 19.43 0.28 19.41
CA SER A 123 18.83 0.16 18.09
C SER A 123 19.75 0.70 16.99
N ILE A 124 19.81 -0.02 15.87
CA ILE A 124 20.41 0.48 14.63
C ILE A 124 19.36 0.60 13.53
N THR A 125 19.53 1.59 12.68
CA THR A 125 18.72 1.87 11.49
C THR A 125 19.65 1.92 10.28
N ILE A 126 19.19 1.34 9.18
CA ILE A 126 19.93 1.26 7.92
C ILE A 126 19.05 1.86 6.84
N TYR A 127 19.48 2.99 6.29
CA TYR A 127 18.86 3.68 5.17
C TYR A 127 19.66 3.45 3.89
N GLY A 128 18.99 3.59 2.74
CA GLY A 128 19.65 3.82 1.46
C GLY A 128 20.12 5.26 1.39
N VAL A 129 21.26 5.50 0.77
CA VAL A 129 21.73 6.86 0.44
C VAL A 129 20.70 7.48 -0.50
N PHE A 130 20.20 8.66 -0.15
CA PHE A 130 19.31 9.42 -1.04
C PHE A 130 20.13 10.34 -1.93
N ASP A 131 19.87 10.28 -3.23
CA ASP A 131 20.34 11.28 -4.18
C ASP A 131 19.27 11.67 -5.22
N ASN A 132 19.65 12.12 -6.41
CA ASN A 132 18.70 12.51 -7.46
C ASN A 132 18.99 11.80 -8.79
N VAL A 133 19.67 10.66 -8.73
CA VAL A 133 20.07 9.86 -9.87
C VAL A 133 19.24 8.59 -9.85
N TYR A 134 18.56 8.30 -10.96
CA TYR A 134 17.90 7.01 -11.09
C TYR A 134 18.93 5.89 -11.27
N GLU A 135 19.05 5.02 -10.27
CA GLU A 135 19.85 3.80 -10.25
C GLU A 135 18.98 2.57 -10.53
N GLY A 136 17.68 2.67 -10.23
CA GLY A 136 16.74 1.57 -10.25
C GLY A 136 16.98 0.56 -9.12
N ASN A 137 16.11 -0.45 -9.02
CA ASN A 137 16.19 -1.42 -7.93
C ASN A 137 17.50 -2.20 -8.00
N HIS A 138 18.25 -2.19 -6.90
CA HIS A 138 19.55 -2.83 -6.80
C HIS A 138 19.76 -3.42 -5.39
N THR A 139 20.95 -3.97 -5.14
CA THR A 139 21.26 -4.56 -3.84
C THR A 139 22.61 -4.10 -3.34
N SER A 140 22.71 -3.91 -2.02
CA SER A 140 23.97 -3.73 -1.31
C SER A 140 24.10 -4.78 -0.19
N THR A 141 25.25 -4.81 0.49
CA THR A 141 25.48 -5.74 1.61
C THR A 141 25.95 -5.00 2.85
N TYR A 142 25.51 -5.47 4.00
CA TYR A 142 26.04 -5.02 5.29
C TYR A 142 26.28 -6.22 6.21
N LYS A 143 27.25 -6.07 7.12
CA LYS A 143 27.66 -7.11 8.06
C LYS A 143 27.61 -6.57 9.48
N ILE A 144 26.93 -7.29 10.36
CA ILE A 144 26.97 -7.02 11.80
C ILE A 144 27.96 -8.01 12.42
N LYS A 145 29.09 -7.49 12.90
CA LYS A 145 30.20 -8.23 13.51
C LYS A 145 30.30 -7.94 14.99
N VAL A 146 30.53 -8.98 15.79
CA VAL A 146 30.77 -8.87 17.23
C VAL A 146 32.27 -9.07 17.47
N LEU A 147 32.91 -8.06 18.05
CA LEU A 147 34.34 -8.00 18.32
C LEU A 147 34.54 -7.82 19.83
N SER A 148 35.08 -8.84 20.49
CA SER A 148 35.41 -8.81 21.92
C SER A 148 36.55 -9.76 22.25
N ASP A 149 37.33 -9.41 23.28
CA ASP A 149 38.31 -10.30 23.90
C ASP A 149 37.65 -11.26 24.91
N ASP A 150 36.38 -11.02 25.28
CA ASP A 150 35.64 -11.93 26.14
C ASP A 150 35.12 -13.13 25.33
N SER A 151 35.78 -14.28 25.54
CA SER A 151 35.43 -15.55 24.92
C SER A 151 33.96 -15.91 25.20
N GLY A 152 33.13 -15.86 24.16
CA GLY A 152 31.69 -16.06 24.23
C GLY A 152 30.90 -14.99 23.48
N PHE A 153 31.48 -13.81 23.29
CA PHE A 153 30.91 -12.74 22.47
C PHE A 153 31.59 -12.70 21.09
N THR A 154 31.12 -13.57 20.19
CA THR A 154 31.61 -13.66 18.82
C THR A 154 30.44 -13.90 17.86
N GLY A 155 30.57 -13.43 16.62
CA GLY A 155 29.56 -13.63 15.60
C GLY A 155 29.75 -12.68 14.43
N THR A 156 29.29 -13.11 13.25
CA THR A 156 29.17 -12.25 12.08
C THR A 156 27.95 -12.68 11.30
N ASN A 157 27.02 -11.75 11.12
CA ASN A 157 25.86 -11.93 10.25
C ASN A 157 26.03 -11.03 9.03
N THR A 158 25.84 -11.60 7.83
CA THR A 158 25.83 -10.85 6.57
C THR A 158 24.39 -10.76 6.08
N TYR A 159 23.98 -9.57 5.67
CA TYR A 159 22.64 -9.28 5.18
C TYR A 159 22.73 -8.63 3.80
N THR A 160 21.71 -8.90 2.99
CA THR A 160 21.47 -8.20 1.73
C THR A 160 20.46 -7.09 1.98
N ALA A 161 20.81 -5.86 1.62
CA ALA A 161 19.88 -4.75 1.51
C ALA A 161 19.33 -4.73 0.07
N ASN A 162 18.02 -4.94 -0.09
CA ASN A 162 17.34 -4.68 -1.36
C ASN A 162 16.93 -3.20 -1.35
N LEU A 163 17.49 -2.42 -2.28
CA LEU A 163 17.33 -0.97 -2.38
C LEU A 163 16.36 -0.67 -3.52
N THR A 164 15.37 0.16 -3.20
CA THR A 164 14.41 0.70 -4.16
C THR A 164 14.67 2.19 -4.33
N ASP A 165 14.69 2.57 -5.60
CA ASP A 165 14.93 3.93 -6.06
C ASP A 165 13.69 4.80 -5.82
N ASN A 166 13.91 6.08 -5.52
CA ASN A 166 12.83 7.02 -5.23
C ASN A 166 12.76 8.18 -6.22
N GLU A 167 13.17 7.98 -7.47
CA GLU A 167 13.15 8.97 -8.55
C GLU A 167 12.07 8.65 -9.61
N GLY A 168 11.20 7.66 -9.37
CA GLY A 168 10.28 7.12 -10.37
C GLY A 168 9.42 8.16 -11.09
N SER A 169 8.78 9.11 -10.40
CA SER A 169 7.98 10.14 -11.09
C SER A 169 8.80 11.13 -11.90
N LYS A 170 10.08 11.36 -11.55
CA LYS A 170 11.01 12.22 -12.30
C LYS A 170 11.32 11.66 -13.68
N LEU A 171 10.95 10.39 -13.93
CA LEU A 171 11.15 9.71 -15.20
C LEU A 171 9.92 9.75 -16.11
N LEU A 172 8.98 10.67 -15.85
CA LEU A 172 7.85 10.93 -16.72
C LEU A 172 8.37 11.25 -18.14
N SER A 173 8.09 10.34 -19.06
CA SER A 173 8.54 10.41 -20.45
C SER A 173 7.47 11.00 -21.37
N ASN A 174 6.21 10.81 -21.01
CA ASN A 174 5.07 11.36 -21.74
C ASN A 174 3.89 11.53 -20.78
N PHE A 175 3.11 12.57 -21.02
CA PHE A 175 1.87 12.80 -20.31
C PHE A 175 0.85 13.34 -21.31
N ILE A 176 -0.16 12.53 -21.57
CA ILE A 176 -1.13 12.77 -22.62
C ILE A 176 -2.49 12.88 -21.94
N SER A 177 -3.19 13.98 -22.19
CA SER A 177 -4.55 14.17 -21.71
C SER A 177 -5.48 14.49 -22.87
N GLY A 178 -6.75 14.20 -22.67
CA GLY A 178 -7.77 14.50 -23.65
C GLY A 178 -9.17 14.39 -23.10
N SER A 179 -10.13 14.82 -23.90
CA SER A 179 -11.55 14.79 -23.57
C SER A 179 -12.34 14.24 -24.75
N GLN A 180 -13.36 13.44 -24.46
CA GLN A 180 -14.34 12.97 -25.42
C GLN A 180 -15.73 13.28 -24.90
N ALA A 181 -16.54 13.97 -25.71
CA ALA A 181 -17.89 14.38 -25.34
C ALA A 181 -18.96 13.60 -26.11
N GLY A 182 -20.12 13.41 -25.47
CA GLY A 182 -21.36 12.95 -26.10
C GLY A 182 -21.32 11.55 -26.72
N PHE A 183 -20.39 10.69 -26.30
CA PHE A 183 -20.27 9.35 -26.88
C PHE A 183 -21.25 8.39 -26.21
N ASN A 184 -22.01 7.65 -27.01
CA ASN A 184 -23.04 6.69 -26.57
C ASN A 184 -22.77 5.26 -27.08
N THR A 185 -21.64 5.07 -27.75
CA THR A 185 -21.09 3.79 -28.21
C THR A 185 -19.59 3.79 -27.90
N THR A 186 -19.02 2.60 -27.74
CA THR A 186 -17.57 2.45 -27.55
C THR A 186 -16.82 3.14 -28.67
N THR A 187 -15.84 3.97 -28.31
CA THR A 187 -15.01 4.73 -29.23
C THR A 187 -13.56 4.70 -28.78
N THR A 188 -12.65 5.24 -29.59
CA THR A 188 -11.24 5.36 -29.27
C THR A 188 -10.78 6.80 -29.44
N ALA A 189 -9.95 7.28 -28.53
CA ALA A 189 -9.22 8.53 -28.70
C ALA A 189 -7.73 8.23 -28.92
N SER A 190 -7.16 8.81 -29.98
CA SER A 190 -5.75 8.61 -30.31
C SER A 190 -4.85 9.40 -29.37
N LEU A 191 -3.75 8.77 -28.95
CA LEU A 191 -2.71 9.41 -28.14
C LEU A 191 -1.76 10.27 -28.99
N GLY A 192 -1.80 10.14 -30.33
CA GLY A 192 -0.88 10.82 -31.24
C GLY A 192 0.57 10.28 -31.21
N THR A 193 0.88 9.38 -30.29
CA THR A 193 2.18 8.71 -30.14
C THR A 193 1.98 7.36 -29.46
N THR A 194 2.92 6.44 -29.65
CA THR A 194 2.90 5.12 -29.00
C THR A 194 3.59 5.21 -27.64
N VAL A 195 2.92 4.72 -26.59
CA VAL A 195 3.48 4.61 -25.24
C VAL A 195 3.82 3.16 -24.89
N ASP A 196 4.83 2.96 -24.04
CA ASP A 196 5.12 1.64 -23.46
C ASP A 196 4.04 1.30 -22.43
N ILE A 197 3.14 0.40 -22.81
CA ILE A 197 2.03 0.02 -21.97
C ILE A 197 2.49 -0.66 -20.67
N SER A 198 3.68 -1.24 -20.58
CA SER A 198 4.18 -1.84 -19.33
C SER A 198 4.61 -0.78 -18.30
N LYS A 199 4.73 0.48 -18.72
CA LYS A 199 5.16 1.62 -17.90
C LYS A 199 4.23 2.83 -18.01
N SER A 200 3.00 2.60 -18.45
CA SER A 200 2.01 3.65 -18.62
C SER A 200 0.71 3.26 -17.95
N PHE A 201 0.05 4.18 -17.25
CA PHE A 201 -1.29 3.94 -16.72
C PHE A 201 -2.25 5.03 -17.20
N ALA A 202 -3.51 4.64 -17.35
CA ALA A 202 -4.59 5.55 -17.70
C ALA A 202 -5.49 5.84 -16.49
N TYR A 203 -6.02 7.04 -16.41
CA TYR A 203 -7.06 7.41 -15.46
C TYR A 203 -8.11 8.29 -16.15
N CYS A 204 -9.38 7.99 -15.95
CA CYS A 204 -10.50 8.78 -16.45
C CYS A 204 -11.43 9.26 -15.35
N ASN A 205 -11.95 10.47 -15.56
CA ASN A 205 -13.14 10.99 -14.92
C ASN A 205 -14.27 11.03 -15.95
N PHE A 206 -15.50 10.77 -15.53
CA PHE A 206 -16.63 10.77 -16.44
C PHE A 206 -17.81 11.52 -15.84
N LYS A 207 -18.57 12.16 -16.73
CA LYS A 207 -19.95 12.55 -16.44
C LYS A 207 -20.92 11.80 -17.35
N LEU A 208 -22.05 11.43 -16.78
CA LEU A 208 -23.18 10.86 -17.48
C LEU A 208 -24.13 11.99 -17.86
N ASN A 209 -24.71 11.95 -19.06
CA ASN A 209 -25.74 12.92 -19.45
C ASN A 209 -27.16 12.35 -19.33
N SER A 210 -27.33 11.23 -18.62
CA SER A 210 -28.60 10.54 -18.40
C SER A 210 -28.64 9.97 -16.98
N SER A 211 -29.76 10.14 -16.30
CA SER A 211 -29.97 9.70 -14.93
C SER A 211 -30.12 8.19 -14.77
N ASN A 212 -30.35 7.49 -15.88
CA ASN A 212 -30.64 6.06 -15.91
C ASN A 212 -29.78 5.33 -16.95
N VAL A 213 -28.46 5.57 -16.94
CA VAL A 213 -27.55 4.78 -17.78
C VAL A 213 -27.47 3.34 -17.29
N ASN A 214 -27.46 2.39 -18.22
CA ASN A 214 -27.25 0.99 -17.85
C ASN A 214 -25.78 0.72 -17.47
N TYR A 215 -24.85 1.58 -17.88
CA TYR A 215 -23.42 1.45 -17.64
C TYR A 215 -22.78 2.83 -17.46
N PRO A 216 -21.96 3.05 -16.42
CA PRO A 216 -21.07 4.20 -16.39
C PRO A 216 -19.97 4.04 -17.46
N ALA A 217 -19.41 5.17 -17.90
CA ALA A 217 -18.30 5.13 -18.86
C ALA A 217 -17.03 4.57 -18.20
N THR A 218 -16.28 3.75 -18.94
CA THR A 218 -14.96 3.26 -18.51
C THR A 218 -13.92 3.58 -19.57
N CYS A 219 -12.64 3.55 -19.18
CA CYS A 219 -11.53 3.78 -20.11
C CYS A 219 -10.43 2.75 -19.91
N GLN A 220 -9.75 2.41 -21.00
CA GLN A 220 -8.61 1.51 -20.96
C GLN A 220 -7.57 1.88 -22.02
N LEU A 221 -6.30 1.91 -21.63
CA LEU A 221 -5.20 2.00 -22.59
C LEU A 221 -5.14 0.71 -23.43
N LYS A 222 -5.20 0.82 -24.76
CA LYS A 222 -5.16 -0.35 -25.65
C LYS A 222 -3.79 -1.03 -25.60
N SER A 223 -3.77 -2.32 -25.92
CA SER A 223 -2.54 -3.12 -25.99
C SER A 223 -1.52 -2.63 -27.04
N THR A 224 -1.97 -1.83 -28.02
CA THR A 224 -1.10 -1.19 -29.01
C THR A 224 -0.35 0.02 -28.44
N GLY A 225 -0.79 0.58 -27.31
CA GLY A 225 -0.24 1.80 -26.72
C GLY A 225 -0.47 3.07 -27.56
N THR A 226 -1.35 3.03 -28.56
CA THR A 226 -1.60 4.15 -29.49
C THR A 226 -2.86 4.93 -29.19
N ASP A 227 -3.81 4.30 -28.50
CA ASP A 227 -5.14 4.85 -28.27
C ASP A 227 -5.64 4.46 -26.88
N ILE A 228 -6.50 5.31 -26.34
CA ILE A 228 -7.37 4.95 -25.23
C ILE A 228 -8.72 4.50 -25.78
N GLU A 229 -9.18 3.34 -25.35
CA GLU A 229 -10.53 2.86 -25.60
C GLU A 229 -11.46 3.44 -24.54
N LEU A 230 -12.56 4.04 -24.99
CA LEU A 230 -13.57 4.68 -24.18
C LEU A 230 -14.86 3.89 -24.36
N PHE A 231 -15.27 3.19 -23.31
CA PHE A 231 -16.49 2.38 -23.33
C PHE A 231 -17.67 3.24 -22.92
N ALA A 232 -18.65 3.38 -23.82
CA ALA A 232 -19.90 4.04 -23.48
C ALA A 232 -20.82 3.09 -22.71
N GLY A 233 -21.65 3.65 -21.83
CA GLY A 233 -22.82 2.93 -21.37
C GLY A 233 -23.90 2.88 -22.42
N THR A 234 -24.45 1.68 -22.66
CA THR A 234 -25.53 1.53 -23.64
C THR A 234 -26.90 2.00 -23.11
N ASN A 235 -27.71 2.50 -24.04
CA ASN A 235 -29.10 2.98 -23.96
C ASN A 235 -29.40 4.18 -23.05
N THR A 236 -29.20 5.38 -23.60
CA THR A 236 -30.22 6.41 -23.90
C THR A 236 -29.48 7.56 -24.58
N GLY A 237 -30.06 8.22 -25.57
CA GLY A 237 -29.38 9.10 -26.54
C GLY A 237 -28.62 10.33 -26.02
N ALA A 238 -28.31 10.45 -24.73
CA ALA A 238 -27.62 11.59 -24.12
C ALA A 238 -26.08 11.45 -24.08
N GLY A 239 -25.55 10.23 -24.20
CA GLY A 239 -24.10 9.95 -24.20
C GLY A 239 -23.39 10.25 -22.87
N SER A 240 -22.09 10.01 -22.85
CA SER A 240 -21.19 10.29 -21.73
C SER A 240 -20.10 11.26 -22.17
N ASN A 241 -19.51 11.96 -21.21
CA ASN A 241 -18.27 12.69 -21.44
C ASN A 241 -17.18 12.10 -20.54
N VAL A 242 -15.98 11.96 -21.08
CA VAL A 242 -14.80 11.46 -20.38
C VAL A 242 -13.66 12.44 -20.56
N ASP A 243 -13.00 12.78 -19.46
CA ASP A 243 -11.65 13.29 -19.49
C ASP A 243 -10.71 12.20 -19.06
N TRP A 244 -9.58 12.08 -19.75
CA TRP A 244 -8.62 11.03 -19.51
C TRP A 244 -7.19 11.57 -19.47
N TYR A 245 -6.36 10.84 -18.74
CA TYR A 245 -4.93 11.07 -18.59
C TYR A 245 -4.21 9.75 -18.86
N VAL A 246 -3.08 9.79 -19.55
CA VAL A 246 -2.11 8.71 -19.69
C VAL A 246 -0.77 9.24 -19.23
N ALA A 247 -0.28 8.71 -18.09
CA ALA A 247 1.06 9.00 -17.59
C ALA A 247 1.99 7.85 -17.99
N SER A 248 3.09 8.17 -18.65
CA SER A 248 4.06 7.20 -19.19
C SER A 248 5.45 7.49 -18.68
N PHE A 249 6.12 6.47 -18.17
CA PHE A 249 7.44 6.60 -17.57
C PHE A 249 8.49 5.84 -18.39
N SER A 250 9.70 6.41 -18.49
CA SER A 250 10.80 5.77 -19.20
C SER A 250 11.33 4.55 -18.43
N LYS A 251 11.37 4.64 -17.09
CA LYS A 251 11.64 3.57 -16.11
C LYS A 251 10.87 3.89 -14.83
N GLY A 252 11.03 3.07 -13.79
CA GLY A 252 10.42 3.32 -12.49
C GLY A 252 8.90 3.15 -12.41
N ALA A 253 8.27 2.65 -13.47
CA ALA A 253 6.88 2.22 -13.46
C ALA A 253 6.76 0.78 -13.94
N PHE A 254 5.90 0.02 -13.27
CA PHE A 254 5.51 -1.32 -13.66
C PHE A 254 3.99 -1.45 -13.58
N VAL A 255 3.36 -1.60 -14.74
CA VAL A 255 1.90 -1.60 -14.89
C VAL A 255 1.44 -2.92 -15.49
N GLN A 256 0.62 -3.64 -14.74
CA GLN A 256 -0.14 -4.79 -15.23
C GLN A 256 -1.60 -4.37 -15.40
N ARG A 257 -2.26 -4.85 -16.44
CA ARG A 257 -3.66 -4.53 -16.72
C ARG A 257 -4.42 -5.72 -17.28
N GLY A 258 -5.74 -5.66 -17.19
CA GLY A 258 -6.61 -6.65 -17.80
C GLY A 258 -8.08 -6.29 -17.65
N SER A 259 -8.91 -7.25 -18.03
CA SER A 259 -10.36 -7.21 -17.82
C SER A 259 -10.80 -8.56 -17.23
N THR A 260 -11.83 -8.54 -16.40
CA THR A 260 -12.49 -9.74 -15.88
C THR A 260 -13.98 -9.48 -15.75
N THR A 261 -14.79 -10.55 -15.79
CA THR A 261 -16.25 -10.45 -15.62
C THR A 261 -16.66 -11.14 -14.33
N LEU A 262 -17.36 -10.44 -13.45
CA LEU A 262 -18.18 -11.06 -12.40
C LEU A 262 -19.52 -11.47 -13.04
N GLY A 263 -19.65 -12.74 -13.39
CA GLY A 263 -20.86 -13.29 -14.00
C GLY A 263 -22.09 -13.23 -13.09
N ILE A 264 -23.28 -13.48 -13.65
CA ILE A 264 -24.51 -13.65 -12.86
C ILE A 264 -24.29 -14.81 -11.87
N GLY A 265 -24.59 -14.57 -10.59
CA GLY A 265 -24.34 -15.48 -9.47
C GLY A 265 -22.94 -15.38 -8.86
N THR A 266 -22.05 -14.55 -9.40
CA THR A 266 -20.67 -14.38 -8.92
C THR A 266 -20.53 -13.11 -8.08
N ASN A 267 -20.32 -13.28 -6.77
CA ASN A 267 -20.05 -12.16 -5.84
C ASN A 267 -18.56 -11.84 -5.69
N SER A 268 -17.66 -12.75 -6.07
CA SER A 268 -16.21 -12.58 -5.96
C SER A 268 -15.50 -13.28 -7.11
N GLN A 269 -14.48 -12.64 -7.66
CA GLN A 269 -13.62 -13.16 -8.71
C GLN A 269 -12.17 -12.77 -8.42
N GLU A 270 -11.26 -13.74 -8.53
CA GLU A 270 -9.82 -13.48 -8.40
C GLU A 270 -9.16 -13.42 -9.78
N VAL A 271 -8.15 -12.56 -9.88
CA VAL A 271 -7.28 -12.42 -11.05
C VAL A 271 -5.84 -12.55 -10.59
N THR A 272 -5.11 -13.47 -11.23
CA THR A 272 -3.68 -13.66 -10.98
C THR A 272 -2.87 -12.73 -11.87
N LEU A 273 -1.98 -11.96 -11.25
CA LEU A 273 -0.99 -11.14 -11.91
C LEU A 273 0.10 -12.03 -12.51
N SER A 274 0.57 -11.67 -13.72
CA SER A 274 1.61 -12.40 -14.44
C SER A 274 2.98 -12.32 -13.75
N THR A 275 3.21 -11.27 -12.96
CA THR A 275 4.43 -11.04 -12.19
C THR A 275 4.05 -10.50 -10.83
N ALA A 276 4.77 -10.91 -9.79
CA ALA A 276 4.54 -10.41 -8.45
C ALA A 276 4.86 -8.91 -8.36
N ILE A 277 4.05 -8.18 -7.60
CA ILE A 277 4.17 -6.74 -7.32
C ILE A 277 4.60 -6.51 -5.87
N ASP A 278 5.14 -5.34 -5.60
CA ASP A 278 5.39 -4.84 -4.25
C ASP A 278 4.15 -4.07 -3.75
N LEU A 279 3.44 -4.64 -2.78
CA LEU A 279 2.22 -4.05 -2.21
C LEU A 279 2.46 -2.72 -1.49
N SER A 280 3.69 -2.43 -1.08
CA SER A 280 4.04 -1.16 -0.44
C SER A 280 4.22 0.00 -1.43
N ARG A 281 4.19 -0.29 -2.74
CA ARG A 281 4.39 0.68 -3.82
C ARG A 281 3.36 0.57 -4.94
N THR A 282 2.37 -0.30 -4.78
CA THR A 282 1.37 -0.60 -5.80
C THR A 282 -0.02 -0.19 -5.38
N PHE A 283 -0.71 0.52 -6.25
CA PHE A 283 -2.13 0.84 -6.10
C PHE A 283 -2.95 0.28 -7.27
N LEU A 284 -4.25 0.13 -7.05
CA LEU A 284 -5.18 -0.42 -8.03
C LEU A 284 -6.09 0.69 -8.58
N ILE A 285 -6.08 0.87 -9.89
CA ILE A 285 -7.12 1.61 -10.60
C ILE A 285 -8.07 0.58 -11.20
N LEU A 286 -9.38 0.76 -10.98
CA LEU A 286 -10.39 -0.07 -11.63
C LEU A 286 -11.59 0.75 -12.04
N TYR A 287 -12.25 0.28 -13.09
CA TYR A 287 -13.54 0.75 -13.55
C TYR A 287 -14.45 -0.46 -13.71
N SER A 288 -15.70 -0.35 -13.24
CA SER A 288 -16.70 -1.40 -13.44
C SER A 288 -17.83 -0.91 -14.31
N ARG A 289 -18.32 -1.79 -15.17
CA ARG A 289 -19.50 -1.56 -16.01
C ARG A 289 -20.33 -2.82 -16.07
N THR A 290 -21.63 -2.69 -16.25
CA THR A 290 -22.45 -3.88 -16.52
C THR A 290 -22.01 -4.52 -17.84
N SER A 291 -22.32 -5.79 -18.07
CA SER A 291 -22.09 -6.45 -19.37
C SER A 291 -23.40 -6.87 -20.06
N THR A 292 -24.54 -6.58 -19.42
CA THR A 292 -25.89 -6.94 -19.88
C THR A 292 -26.77 -5.70 -19.99
N SER A 293 -27.46 -5.55 -21.11
CA SER A 293 -28.28 -4.36 -21.41
C SER A 293 -29.70 -4.59 -20.93
N SER A 294 -30.12 -4.10 -19.75
CA SER A 294 -31.55 -3.89 -19.39
C SER A 294 -31.91 -3.69 -17.91
N VAL A 295 -31.02 -3.82 -16.93
CA VAL A 295 -31.45 -3.79 -15.52
C VAL A 295 -31.07 -2.49 -14.83
N GLN A 296 -32.02 -1.56 -14.73
CA GLN A 296 -31.92 -0.30 -13.98
C GLN A 296 -31.96 -0.53 -12.46
N ASN A 297 -31.45 0.42 -11.68
CA ASN A 297 -31.60 0.49 -10.22
C ASN A 297 -31.03 -0.72 -9.46
N LYS A 298 -29.90 -1.25 -9.95
CA LYS A 298 -29.20 -2.44 -9.43
C LYS A 298 -27.77 -2.17 -9.05
N ASP A 299 -27.50 -0.97 -8.54
CA ASP A 299 -26.12 -0.53 -8.31
C ASP A 299 -25.42 -1.32 -7.19
N GLU A 300 -26.17 -2.03 -6.35
CA GLU A 300 -25.66 -3.06 -5.44
C GLU A 300 -25.06 -4.30 -6.12
N GLU A 301 -25.43 -4.54 -7.38
CA GLU A 301 -24.81 -5.56 -8.22
C GLU A 301 -23.70 -4.98 -9.11
N ARG A 302 -23.67 -3.66 -9.34
CA ARG A 302 -22.77 -2.98 -10.30
C ARG A 302 -21.49 -2.42 -9.68
N THR A 303 -21.59 -1.99 -8.43
CA THR A 303 -20.45 -1.43 -7.69
C THR A 303 -19.51 -2.56 -7.29
N VAL A 304 -18.24 -2.43 -7.69
CA VAL A 304 -17.22 -3.45 -7.47
C VAL A 304 -16.07 -2.84 -6.69
N MET A 305 -15.71 -3.52 -5.61
CA MET A 305 -14.50 -3.24 -4.86
C MET A 305 -13.39 -4.21 -5.29
N GLY A 306 -12.22 -3.68 -5.60
CA GLY A 306 -11.00 -4.44 -5.90
C GLY A 306 -9.96 -4.25 -4.81
N LYS A 307 -9.27 -5.34 -4.42
CA LYS A 307 -8.14 -5.30 -3.47
C LYS A 307 -7.08 -6.32 -3.84
N PHE A 308 -5.82 -6.05 -3.48
CA PHE A 308 -4.79 -7.07 -3.51
C PHE A 308 -4.94 -8.00 -2.29
N THR A 309 -4.92 -9.32 -2.52
CA THR A 309 -4.92 -10.34 -1.46
C THR A 309 -3.53 -10.94 -1.24
N SER A 310 -2.64 -10.79 -2.22
CA SER A 310 -1.22 -11.14 -2.20
C SER A 310 -0.48 -10.27 -3.21
N SER A 311 0.85 -10.42 -3.28
CA SER A 311 1.68 -9.79 -4.32
C SER A 311 1.37 -10.28 -5.75
N ASN A 312 0.50 -11.26 -5.95
CA ASN A 312 0.17 -11.76 -7.28
C ASN A 312 -1.33 -11.98 -7.51
N THR A 313 -2.19 -11.53 -6.60
CA THR A 313 -3.64 -11.77 -6.71
C THR A 313 -4.42 -10.51 -6.39
N ILE A 314 -5.31 -10.15 -7.31
CA ILE A 314 -6.37 -9.17 -7.09
C ILE A 314 -7.68 -9.92 -6.86
N GLN A 315 -8.44 -9.52 -5.85
CA GLN A 315 -9.82 -9.95 -5.65
C GLN A 315 -10.77 -8.80 -5.99
N PHE A 316 -11.71 -9.04 -6.89
CA PHE A 316 -12.84 -8.17 -7.17
C PHE A 316 -14.09 -8.75 -6.53
N SER A 317 -14.89 -7.90 -5.87
CA SER A 317 -16.10 -8.35 -5.18
C SER A 317 -17.24 -7.33 -5.24
N ARG A 318 -18.46 -7.86 -5.14
CA ARG A 318 -19.74 -7.13 -5.04
C ARG A 318 -20.66 -7.84 -4.04
N ASN A 319 -21.69 -7.16 -3.55
CA ASN A 319 -22.53 -7.69 -2.48
C ASN A 319 -23.83 -8.35 -2.98
N GLN A 320 -24.20 -8.18 -4.25
CA GLN A 320 -25.26 -8.92 -4.93
C GLN A 320 -24.88 -9.25 -6.37
N SER A 321 -25.48 -10.28 -6.96
CA SER A 321 -25.12 -10.79 -8.30
C SER A 321 -26.26 -11.49 -9.03
N THR A 322 -27.51 -11.26 -8.65
CA THR A 322 -28.65 -12.07 -9.09
C THR A 322 -29.13 -11.80 -10.51
N THR A 323 -28.91 -10.60 -11.05
CA THR A 323 -29.50 -10.16 -12.32
C THR A 323 -28.48 -9.66 -13.34
N LEU A 324 -27.33 -9.17 -12.90
CA LEU A 324 -26.34 -8.52 -13.76
C LEU A 324 -25.00 -9.24 -13.74
N ALA A 325 -24.35 -9.30 -14.89
CA ALA A 325 -22.91 -9.50 -14.98
C ALA A 325 -22.20 -8.14 -15.09
N VAL A 326 -20.98 -8.05 -14.54
CA VAL A 326 -20.19 -6.82 -14.45
C VAL A 326 -18.77 -7.07 -14.95
N ASP A 327 -18.38 -6.31 -15.96
CA ASP A 327 -17.00 -6.27 -16.42
C ASP A 327 -16.21 -5.27 -15.56
N VAL A 328 -14.97 -5.64 -15.26
CA VAL A 328 -14.04 -4.85 -14.47
C VAL A 328 -12.75 -4.69 -15.27
N GLU A 329 -12.51 -3.49 -15.75
CA GLU A 329 -11.23 -3.09 -16.30
C GLU A 329 -10.31 -2.66 -15.15
N TRP A 330 -9.09 -3.19 -15.10
CA TRP A 330 -8.19 -2.96 -13.97
C TRP A 330 -6.75 -2.71 -14.42
N GLN A 331 -6.03 -1.94 -13.59
CA GLN A 331 -4.61 -1.65 -13.70
C GLN A 331 -3.97 -1.71 -12.31
N ALA A 332 -3.02 -2.63 -12.11
CA ALA A 332 -2.11 -2.62 -10.97
C ALA A 332 -0.90 -1.75 -11.34
N VAL A 333 -0.75 -0.62 -10.64
CA VAL A 333 0.25 0.42 -10.94
C VAL A 333 1.26 0.44 -9.81
N GLN A 334 2.45 -0.07 -10.07
CA GLN A 334 3.60 0.02 -9.17
C GLN A 334 4.52 1.14 -9.65
N LEU A 335 4.87 2.06 -8.76
CA LEU A 335 5.80 3.15 -9.05
C LEU A 335 6.97 3.13 -8.07
N ASP A 336 8.19 3.27 -8.60
CA ASP A 336 9.36 3.68 -7.82
C ASP A 336 9.06 5.09 -7.27
N GLY A 337 9.47 5.36 -6.03
CA GLY A 337 9.11 6.61 -5.34
C GLY A 337 7.66 6.72 -4.84
N ALA A 338 6.82 5.69 -4.98
CA ALA A 338 5.52 5.65 -4.31
C ALA A 338 5.60 4.87 -2.99
N LYS A 339 5.08 5.46 -1.91
CA LYS A 339 4.78 4.77 -0.65
C LYS A 339 3.26 4.61 -0.53
N VAL A 340 2.80 3.36 -0.51
CA VAL A 340 1.38 3.02 -0.53
C VAL A 340 0.96 2.38 0.79
N ILE A 341 -0.03 2.99 1.43
CA ILE A 341 -0.75 2.41 2.55
C ILE A 341 -2.11 1.97 2.04
N SER A 342 -2.40 0.67 2.12
CA SER A 342 -3.65 0.12 1.62
C SER A 342 -4.42 -0.62 2.71
N GLY A 343 -5.73 -0.76 2.50
CA GLY A 343 -6.58 -1.51 3.39
C GLY A 343 -8.04 -1.55 2.93
N THR A 344 -8.89 -2.07 3.80
CA THR A 344 -10.34 -2.07 3.60
C THR A 344 -11.06 -1.47 4.80
N LYS A 345 -12.22 -0.86 4.57
CA LYS A 345 -13.08 -0.32 5.63
C LYS A 345 -14.54 -0.60 5.31
N GLU A 346 -15.25 -1.12 6.31
CA GLU A 346 -16.71 -1.16 6.30
C GLU A 346 -17.25 0.11 6.98
N ILE A 347 -18.23 0.74 6.33
CA ILE A 347 -19.15 1.70 6.93
C ILE A 347 -20.40 0.91 7.28
N ALA A 348 -20.71 0.82 8.57
CA ALA A 348 -21.82 0.02 9.06
C ALA A 348 -23.18 0.57 8.61
N ASP A 349 -24.20 -0.29 8.64
CA ASP A 349 -25.58 0.16 8.48
C ASP A 349 -25.94 1.18 9.58
N GLY A 350 -26.63 2.25 9.22
CA GLY A 350 -26.90 3.41 10.07
C GLY A 350 -25.80 4.50 10.06
N GLU A 351 -24.62 4.22 9.52
CA GLU A 351 -23.49 5.16 9.44
C GLU A 351 -23.31 5.77 8.05
N SER A 352 -22.91 7.04 7.99
CA SER A 352 -22.64 7.76 6.74
C SER A 352 -21.17 8.06 6.49
N SER A 353 -20.30 7.77 7.46
CA SER A 353 -18.86 8.02 7.34
C SER A 353 -18.03 7.05 8.15
N ALA A 354 -16.75 6.95 7.78
CA ALA A 354 -15.76 6.25 8.58
C ALA A 354 -14.39 6.91 8.48
N SER A 355 -13.72 7.04 9.63
CA SER A 355 -12.32 7.43 9.71
C SER A 355 -11.41 6.21 9.79
N ILE A 356 -10.20 6.36 9.25
CA ILE A 356 -9.18 5.32 9.23
C ILE A 356 -7.86 5.90 9.72
N SER A 357 -7.29 5.31 10.76
CA SER A 357 -5.92 5.62 11.19
C SER A 357 -4.92 4.92 10.28
N ILE A 358 -3.97 5.67 9.75
CA ILE A 358 -2.89 5.18 8.90
C ILE A 358 -1.52 5.57 9.47
N SER A 359 -0.46 4.91 9.03
CA SER A 359 0.89 5.39 9.30
C SER A 359 1.12 6.77 8.66
N PRO A 360 2.01 7.61 9.22
CA PRO A 360 2.21 8.97 8.74
C PRO A 360 2.53 9.07 7.24
N ILE A 361 1.92 10.05 6.57
CA ILE A 361 2.16 10.46 5.19
C ILE A 361 2.34 11.99 5.08
N ASN A 362 3.08 12.46 4.09
CA ASN A 362 3.14 13.88 3.74
C ASN A 362 1.95 14.30 2.87
N GLN A 363 1.02 15.07 3.42
CA GLN A 363 -0.21 15.48 2.72
C GLN A 363 0.04 16.30 1.44
N ALA A 364 1.13 17.07 1.37
CA ALA A 364 1.48 17.86 0.18
C ALA A 364 2.00 17.00 -0.99
N HIS A 365 2.16 15.69 -0.76
CA HIS A 365 2.66 14.73 -1.74
C HIS A 365 1.77 13.48 -1.79
N SER A 366 0.61 13.51 -1.15
CA SER A 366 -0.24 12.33 -1.00
C SER A 366 -1.62 12.49 -1.60
N PHE A 367 -2.06 11.48 -2.33
CA PHE A 367 -3.39 11.38 -2.90
C PHE A 367 -4.05 10.04 -2.55
N LEU A 368 -5.35 9.93 -2.85
CA LEU A 368 -6.16 8.78 -2.48
C LEU A 368 -6.84 8.19 -3.71
N ILE A 369 -6.66 6.88 -3.90
CA ILE A 369 -7.44 6.08 -4.86
C ILE A 369 -8.19 5.02 -4.05
N PHE A 370 -9.45 4.77 -4.41
CA PHE A 370 -10.25 3.76 -3.76
C PHE A 370 -11.33 3.22 -4.69
N SER A 371 -11.86 2.06 -4.33
CA SER A 371 -13.05 1.47 -4.93
C SER A 371 -14.01 1.04 -3.83
N SER A 372 -15.29 0.96 -4.15
CA SER A 372 -16.33 0.60 -3.19
C SER A 372 -17.34 -0.35 -3.78
N LYS A 373 -18.04 -1.05 -2.90
CA LYS A 373 -19.25 -1.82 -3.22
C LYS A 373 -20.37 -1.44 -2.27
N ALA A 374 -21.57 -1.27 -2.82
CA ALA A 374 -22.76 -0.92 -2.06
C ALA A 374 -23.24 -2.11 -1.21
N GLY A 375 -24.12 -1.84 -0.25
CA GLY A 375 -24.80 -2.88 0.52
C GLY A 375 -25.76 -3.71 -0.33
N ALA A 376 -26.17 -4.87 0.17
CA ALA A 376 -27.24 -5.65 -0.45
C ALA A 376 -28.60 -4.97 -0.25
N GLY A 377 -29.44 -4.93 -1.29
CA GLY A 377 -30.82 -4.44 -1.18
C GLY A 377 -30.99 -2.92 -1.12
N ILE A 378 -29.96 -2.15 -1.53
CA ILE A 378 -30.02 -0.68 -1.60
C ILE A 378 -31.00 -0.19 -2.67
N GLY A 379 -31.21 -0.96 -3.74
CA GLY A 379 -32.20 -0.64 -4.77
C GLY A 379 -31.79 0.55 -5.63
N GLY A 380 -30.48 0.71 -5.87
CA GLY A 380 -29.93 1.75 -6.74
C GLY A 380 -29.89 3.17 -6.20
N ILE A 381 -30.24 3.42 -4.92
CA ILE A 381 -30.19 4.76 -4.34
C ILE A 381 -28.75 5.27 -4.20
N GLU A 382 -28.38 6.23 -5.04
CA GLU A 382 -27.02 6.72 -5.26
C GLU A 382 -26.33 7.27 -4.00
N ARG A 383 -27.06 7.93 -3.09
CA ARG A 383 -26.50 8.47 -1.84
C ARG A 383 -25.83 7.41 -0.96
N GLU A 384 -26.20 6.14 -1.15
CA GLU A 384 -25.75 5.04 -0.30
C GLU A 384 -24.39 4.46 -0.73
N TYR A 385 -23.93 4.73 -1.97
CA TYR A 385 -22.74 4.10 -2.54
C TYR A 385 -21.81 5.02 -3.33
N TYR A 386 -22.17 6.27 -3.57
CA TYR A 386 -21.20 7.29 -3.98
C TYR A 386 -20.47 7.83 -2.75
N PHE A 387 -19.13 7.77 -2.78
CA PHE A 387 -18.28 8.18 -1.67
C PHE A 387 -17.35 9.31 -2.08
N THR A 388 -17.16 10.24 -1.15
CA THR A 388 -15.97 11.09 -1.12
C THR A 388 -14.90 10.46 -0.24
N GLY A 389 -13.65 10.48 -0.66
CA GLY A 389 -12.48 10.13 0.15
C GLY A 389 -11.58 11.34 0.38
N SER A 390 -11.01 11.48 1.58
CA SER A 390 -10.08 12.58 1.93
C SER A 390 -8.95 12.14 2.85
N VAL A 391 -7.82 12.83 2.74
CA VAL A 391 -6.73 12.80 3.72
C VAL A 391 -6.98 13.93 4.73
N THR A 392 -7.47 13.58 5.92
CA THR A 392 -7.88 14.55 6.95
C THR A 392 -6.71 15.04 7.81
N SER A 393 -5.67 14.22 7.96
CA SER A 393 -4.37 14.58 8.55
C SER A 393 -3.30 13.66 7.98
N SER A 394 -2.04 13.88 8.35
CA SER A 394 -0.93 12.97 8.01
C SER A 394 -1.14 11.53 8.51
N THR A 395 -2.06 11.27 9.44
CA THR A 395 -2.31 9.94 10.03
C THR A 395 -3.75 9.47 9.91
N SER A 396 -4.60 10.19 9.17
CA SER A 396 -6.04 9.93 9.14
C SER A 396 -6.67 10.14 7.78
N LEU A 397 -7.42 9.14 7.32
CA LEU A 397 -8.30 9.23 6.15
C LEU A 397 -9.76 9.30 6.59
N GLN A 398 -10.62 9.89 5.77
CA GLN A 398 -12.07 9.81 5.94
C GLN A 398 -12.76 9.47 4.62
N PHE A 399 -13.71 8.54 4.71
CA PHE A 399 -14.66 8.24 3.66
C PHE A 399 -16.07 8.63 4.11
N LYS A 400 -16.82 9.28 3.22
CA LYS A 400 -18.18 9.74 3.50
C LYS A 400 -19.10 9.46 2.32
N ARG A 401 -20.32 8.99 2.62
CA ARG A 401 -21.49 8.96 1.75
C ARG A 401 -22.57 9.89 2.31
N GLU A 402 -23.58 10.27 1.53
CA GLU A 402 -24.69 11.10 2.05
C GLU A 402 -25.82 10.27 2.67
N GLY A 403 -25.91 8.99 2.32
CA GLY A 403 -26.84 8.02 2.90
C GLY A 403 -26.30 7.28 4.11
N ASN A 404 -27.15 6.46 4.71
CA ASN A 404 -26.80 5.61 5.84
C ASN A 404 -27.52 4.25 5.86
N GLN A 405 -28.15 3.86 4.75
CA GLN A 405 -28.84 2.58 4.62
C GLN A 405 -27.91 1.51 4.06
N GLY A 406 -27.95 0.33 4.67
CA GLY A 406 -27.10 -0.79 4.34
C GLY A 406 -25.63 -0.52 4.64
N LYS A 407 -24.87 -1.58 4.86
CA LYS A 407 -23.42 -1.46 4.99
C LYS A 407 -22.78 -1.12 3.64
N ALA A 408 -21.63 -0.47 3.65
CA ALA A 408 -20.81 -0.29 2.45
C ALA A 408 -19.35 -0.62 2.75
N GLU A 409 -18.63 -1.12 1.75
CA GLU A 409 -17.24 -1.54 1.90
C GLU A 409 -16.37 -0.80 0.91
N ILE A 410 -15.20 -0.39 1.37
CA ILE A 410 -14.23 0.41 0.64
C ILE A 410 -12.89 -0.31 0.69
N SER A 411 -12.20 -0.38 -0.44
CA SER A 411 -10.76 -0.66 -0.49
C SER A 411 -10.03 0.59 -0.91
N TYR A 412 -9.01 0.98 -0.14
CA TYR A 412 -8.30 2.24 -0.32
C TYR A 412 -6.82 2.03 -0.50
N TYR A 413 -6.21 2.99 -1.18
CA TYR A 413 -4.78 3.17 -1.37
C TYR A 413 -4.47 4.65 -1.11
N ALA A 414 -3.82 4.96 0.01
CA ALA A 414 -3.23 6.26 0.26
C ALA A 414 -1.80 6.22 -0.28
N ILE A 415 -1.51 7.05 -1.27
CA ILE A 415 -0.26 7.04 -2.03
C ILE A 415 0.49 8.33 -1.74
N GLU A 416 1.67 8.22 -1.13
CA GLU A 416 2.63 9.30 -0.93
C GLU A 416 3.73 9.19 -1.99
N MET A 417 3.92 10.25 -2.78
CA MET A 417 5.01 10.33 -3.75
C MET A 417 6.24 10.96 -3.09
N VAL A 418 7.28 10.16 -2.88
CA VAL A 418 8.51 10.58 -2.18
C VAL A 418 9.59 11.12 -3.14
N ASP A 419 9.28 11.13 -4.43
CA ASP A 419 10.15 11.54 -5.54
C ASP A 419 10.02 13.03 -5.91
N GLY A 420 9.24 13.78 -5.12
CA GLY A 420 9.04 15.22 -5.31
C GLY A 420 7.79 15.58 -6.11
N ALA A 421 6.99 14.63 -6.61
CA ALA A 421 5.68 14.95 -7.18
C ALA A 421 4.82 15.71 -6.15
N SER A 422 4.21 16.82 -6.56
CA SER A 422 3.43 17.67 -5.64
C SER A 422 1.94 17.39 -5.77
N VAL A 423 1.24 17.35 -4.65
CA VAL A 423 -0.20 17.14 -4.58
C VAL A 423 -0.90 18.33 -3.95
N GLN A 424 -1.96 18.80 -4.59
CA GLN A 424 -2.94 19.68 -3.97
C GLN A 424 -4.26 18.94 -3.84
N SER A 425 -5.04 19.25 -2.80
CA SER A 425 -6.35 18.66 -2.59
C SER A 425 -7.36 19.68 -2.11
N GLY A 426 -8.63 19.36 -2.27
CA GLY A 426 -9.71 20.20 -1.76
C GLY A 426 -11.04 19.46 -1.68
N SER A 427 -11.98 20.08 -0.98
CA SER A 427 -13.34 19.60 -0.84
C SER A 427 -14.32 20.75 -1.00
N PHE A 428 -15.43 20.51 -1.70
CA PHE A 428 -16.50 21.49 -1.83
C PHE A 428 -17.82 20.84 -2.19
N VAL A 429 -18.89 21.64 -2.06
CA VAL A 429 -20.24 21.28 -2.49
C VAL A 429 -20.61 22.04 -3.77
N ILE A 430 -21.24 21.34 -4.72
CA ILE A 430 -22.00 21.93 -5.84
C ILE A 430 -23.49 21.81 -5.48
N PRO A 431 -24.17 22.93 -5.16
CA PRO A 431 -25.60 22.93 -4.86
C PRO A 431 -26.43 22.42 -6.05
N SER A 432 -27.63 21.92 -5.78
CA SER A 432 -28.57 21.42 -6.80
C SER A 432 -28.79 22.38 -7.98
N ALA A 433 -28.84 23.69 -7.74
CA ALA A 433 -29.05 24.70 -8.79
C ALA A 433 -27.83 24.94 -9.72
N ASN A 434 -26.68 24.35 -9.42
CA ASN A 434 -25.42 24.59 -10.15
C ASN A 434 -24.98 23.36 -10.93
N THR A 435 -24.43 23.58 -12.11
CA THR A 435 -23.94 22.51 -13.01
C THR A 435 -22.41 22.47 -13.07
N SER A 436 -21.73 23.51 -12.57
CA SER A 436 -20.28 23.54 -12.43
C SER A 436 -19.83 24.40 -11.26
N LYS A 437 -18.56 24.24 -10.90
CA LYS A 437 -17.82 25.11 -9.99
C LYS A 437 -16.36 25.19 -10.42
N THR A 438 -15.85 26.43 -10.49
CA THR A 438 -14.43 26.69 -10.67
C THR A 438 -13.75 26.77 -9.30
N VAL A 439 -12.57 26.16 -9.20
CA VAL A 439 -11.72 26.17 -8.01
C VAL A 439 -10.36 26.72 -8.39
N ASP A 440 -9.89 27.69 -7.60
CA ASP A 440 -8.53 28.20 -7.70
C ASP A 440 -7.55 27.24 -7.01
N ILE A 441 -6.41 27.00 -7.65
CA ILE A 441 -5.33 26.15 -7.18
C ILE A 441 -4.01 26.91 -7.25
N SER A 442 -3.00 26.45 -6.51
CA SER A 442 -1.63 26.90 -6.75
C SER A 442 -1.20 26.48 -8.16
N THR A 443 -0.31 27.26 -8.78
CA THR A 443 0.13 27.01 -10.15
C THR A 443 0.66 25.59 -10.33
N VAL A 444 0.15 24.88 -11.35
CA VAL A 444 0.62 23.57 -11.80
C VAL A 444 1.00 23.59 -13.27
N ASP A 445 1.83 22.64 -13.69
CA ASP A 445 2.06 22.36 -15.10
C ASP A 445 0.99 21.40 -15.61
N THR A 446 0.02 21.91 -16.37
CA THR A 446 -1.09 21.11 -16.90
C THR A 446 -0.64 20.04 -17.88
N GLY A 447 0.58 20.15 -18.42
CA GLY A 447 1.21 19.14 -19.28
C GLY A 447 1.73 17.92 -18.53
N LYS A 448 1.72 17.92 -17.20
CA LYS A 448 2.15 16.78 -16.36
C LYS A 448 1.35 16.63 -15.06
N THR A 449 0.16 17.24 -15.03
CA THR A 449 -0.73 17.19 -13.87
C THR A 449 -2.01 16.44 -14.19
N MET A 450 -2.32 15.44 -13.36
CA MET A 450 -3.55 14.67 -13.40
C MET A 450 -4.54 15.19 -12.36
N ILE A 451 -5.85 15.11 -12.66
CA ILE A 451 -6.92 15.36 -11.69
C ILE A 451 -7.60 14.03 -11.33
N ILE A 452 -7.66 13.72 -10.05
CA ILE A 452 -8.44 12.63 -9.48
C ILE A 452 -9.56 13.24 -8.65
N LEU A 453 -10.78 12.72 -8.77
CA LEU A 453 -11.93 13.16 -7.98
C LEU A 453 -12.73 11.98 -7.44
N SER A 454 -13.42 12.24 -6.35
CA SER A 454 -14.44 11.37 -5.77
C SER A 454 -15.62 12.22 -5.33
N ASN A 455 -16.82 11.65 -5.32
CA ASN A 455 -18.03 12.41 -5.07
C ASN A 455 -19.08 11.59 -4.34
N SER A 456 -19.95 12.29 -3.61
CA SER A 456 -21.18 11.79 -2.99
C SER A 456 -22.35 12.68 -3.42
N ILE A 457 -23.57 12.13 -3.43
CA ILE A 457 -24.76 12.90 -3.80
C ILE A 457 -25.90 12.72 -2.82
N ALA A 458 -26.66 13.80 -2.61
CA ALA A 458 -27.78 13.84 -1.68
C ALA A 458 -29.12 13.61 -2.38
N ASN A 459 -29.26 12.53 -3.16
CA ASN A 459 -30.47 12.21 -3.94
C ASN A 459 -31.43 11.26 -3.21
N THR A 460 -32.73 11.27 -3.46
CA THR A 460 -33.69 10.41 -2.73
C THR A 460 -34.32 9.30 -3.58
N ASP A 461 -33.95 9.21 -4.85
CA ASP A 461 -34.46 8.23 -5.81
C ASP A 461 -33.35 7.28 -6.27
N ALA A 462 -33.66 6.38 -7.21
CA ALA A 462 -32.71 5.43 -7.79
C ALA A 462 -32.37 5.78 -9.26
N ALA A 463 -32.67 7.01 -9.67
CA ALA A 463 -32.69 7.45 -11.05
C ALA A 463 -32.03 8.82 -11.17
N SER A 464 -30.84 8.96 -10.57
CA SER A 464 -30.08 10.22 -10.47
C SER A 464 -28.58 10.01 -10.71
N GLN A 465 -28.19 9.05 -11.56
CA GLN A 465 -26.77 8.74 -11.77
C GLN A 465 -25.99 9.90 -12.44
N ASP A 466 -26.64 10.72 -13.25
CA ASP A 466 -26.04 11.94 -13.84
C ASP A 466 -25.81 13.05 -12.81
N SER A 467 -26.65 13.16 -11.79
CA SER A 467 -26.38 14.02 -10.62
C SER A 467 -25.08 13.65 -9.90
N GLY A 468 -24.71 12.36 -9.93
CA GLY A 468 -23.61 11.75 -9.18
C GLY A 468 -22.36 11.45 -9.98
N THR A 469 -22.19 12.06 -11.15
CA THR A 469 -20.95 11.91 -11.92
C THR A 469 -20.42 13.25 -12.38
N PHE A 470 -19.11 13.40 -12.30
CA PHE A 470 -18.43 14.67 -12.52
C PHE A 470 -17.19 14.45 -13.37
N TYR A 471 -16.92 15.41 -14.23
CA TYR A 471 -15.64 15.54 -14.89
C TYR A 471 -14.93 16.80 -14.39
N ALA A 472 -13.62 16.85 -14.59
CA ALA A 472 -12.78 17.95 -14.15
C ALA A 472 -11.70 18.23 -15.18
N LYS A 473 -11.60 19.51 -15.58
CA LYS A 473 -10.61 19.98 -16.54
C LYS A 473 -9.88 21.22 -16.03
N PHE A 474 -8.62 21.37 -16.40
CA PHE A 474 -7.90 22.63 -16.22
C PHE A 474 -8.46 23.69 -17.17
N LEU A 475 -8.81 24.86 -16.63
CA LEU A 475 -9.06 26.06 -17.43
C LEU A 475 -7.75 26.78 -17.77
N ASN A 476 -6.79 26.72 -16.85
CA ASN A 476 -5.43 27.23 -16.94
C ASN A 476 -4.59 26.58 -15.82
N SER A 477 -3.33 27.00 -15.69
CA SER A 477 -2.40 26.49 -14.67
C SER A 477 -2.81 26.77 -13.21
N THR A 478 -3.81 27.61 -12.97
CA THR A 478 -4.25 28.02 -11.63
C THR A 478 -5.71 27.73 -11.34
N GLN A 479 -6.46 27.12 -12.28
CA GLN A 479 -7.90 26.93 -12.13
C GLN A 479 -8.39 25.61 -12.74
N ILE A 480 -9.28 24.95 -12.01
CA ILE A 480 -9.97 23.74 -12.44
C ILE A 480 -11.47 24.03 -12.49
N GLU A 481 -12.13 23.63 -13.58
CA GLU A 481 -13.59 23.53 -13.63
C GLU A 481 -14.00 22.10 -13.32
N PHE A 482 -14.85 21.94 -12.31
CA PHE A 482 -15.57 20.70 -12.04
C PHE A 482 -17.01 20.86 -12.51
N ALA A 483 -17.50 19.91 -13.31
CA ALA A 483 -18.81 20.03 -13.92
C ALA A 483 -19.54 18.69 -14.01
N ARG A 484 -20.87 18.78 -13.98
CA ARG A 484 -21.82 17.67 -14.17
C ARG A 484 -22.77 17.97 -15.33
N ASN A 485 -23.85 17.21 -15.47
CA ASN A 485 -24.86 17.44 -16.50
C ASN A 485 -25.70 18.72 -16.21
N ASN A 486 -26.41 19.21 -17.24
CA ASN A 486 -27.01 20.54 -17.27
C ASN A 486 -28.40 20.65 -16.59
N ALA A 487 -28.94 19.56 -16.01
CA ALA A 487 -30.35 19.48 -15.62
C ALA A 487 -30.58 18.81 -14.24
N GLU A 488 -29.83 19.19 -13.22
CA GLU A 488 -29.82 18.45 -11.94
C GLU A 488 -30.64 19.10 -10.82
N SER A 489 -31.12 18.26 -9.90
CA SER A 489 -31.89 18.64 -8.71
C SER A 489 -31.21 18.28 -7.38
N ASN A 490 -30.07 17.58 -7.42
CA ASN A 490 -29.41 17.05 -6.22
C ASN A 490 -28.12 17.80 -5.89
N THR A 491 -27.83 17.94 -4.60
CA THR A 491 -26.56 18.49 -4.12
C THR A 491 -25.46 17.43 -4.20
N GLY A 492 -24.29 17.79 -4.73
CA GLY A 492 -23.12 16.90 -4.79
C GLY A 492 -21.96 17.44 -3.96
N THR A 493 -21.30 16.57 -3.21
CA THR A 493 -20.03 16.86 -2.53
C THR A 493 -18.89 16.25 -3.34
N LEU A 494 -17.82 17.00 -3.56
CA LEU A 494 -16.63 16.53 -4.27
C LEU A 494 -15.41 16.67 -3.39
N ASN A 495 -14.55 15.66 -3.43
CA ASN A 495 -13.17 15.74 -3.01
C ASN A 495 -12.27 15.50 -4.22
N TRP A 496 -11.18 16.25 -4.33
CA TRP A 496 -10.29 16.18 -5.47
C TRP A 496 -8.82 16.24 -5.05
N PHE A 497 -7.98 15.69 -5.92
CA PHE A 497 -6.53 15.78 -5.87
C PHE A 497 -6.00 16.21 -7.24
N THR A 498 -5.00 17.08 -7.25
CA THR A 498 -4.12 17.28 -8.42
C THR A 498 -2.80 16.61 -8.12
N ILE A 499 -2.27 15.84 -9.07
CA ILE A 499 -1.00 15.15 -8.95
C ILE A 499 -0.10 15.68 -10.06
N ASN A 500 0.83 16.56 -9.70
CA ASN A 500 1.81 17.14 -10.61
C ASN A 500 3.10 16.32 -10.52
N PHE A 501 3.34 15.50 -11.54
CA PHE A 501 4.54 14.68 -11.66
C PHE A 501 5.77 15.56 -11.96
N GLN A 502 6.97 15.09 -11.62
CA GLN A 502 8.20 15.86 -11.80
C GLN A 502 8.73 15.81 -13.23
#